data_AF-A0A3N5LL85-F1
#
_entry.id   AF-A0A3N5LL85-F1
#
_cell.length_a   1.000
_cell.length_b   1.000
_cell.length_c   1.000
_cell.angle_alpha   90.00
_cell.angle_beta   90.00
_cell.angle_gamma   90.00
#
_symmetry.space_group_name_H-M   'P 1'
#
loop_
_entity.id
_entity.type
_entity.pdbx_description
1 polymer ?
#
loop_
_entity_poly.entity_id
_entity_poly.type
_entity_poly.pdbx_seq_one_letter_code
_entity_poly.pdbx_strand_id
1 'polypeptide(L)'
;MADLETLIAAEDAAVAAALSSGRRIGPFPAEVERWRPVVAAHFDPHRVNEALVVIGCESGGDPEAGNRRSGAAGLFQFMRGTWEHVTEEAGLGDVSRREPEASIAAAAWLVTESEATGAGPWAHWSCRP
;
A
#
# COMPACT_ATOMS: atom_id res chain seq x y z
N MET A 1 3.46 -20.70 -38.24
CA MET A 1 4.56 -20.13 -37.43
C MET A 1 4.17 -18.68 -37.20
N ALA A 2 3.81 -18.29 -35.98
CA ALA A 2 3.48 -16.89 -35.71
C ALA A 2 4.77 -16.07 -35.76
N ASP A 3 4.73 -14.93 -36.43
CA ASP A 3 5.90 -14.05 -36.61
C ASP A 3 6.21 -13.31 -35.29
N LEU A 4 7.48 -12.97 -35.07
CA LEU A 4 7.98 -12.41 -33.81
C LEU A 4 7.29 -11.08 -33.45
N GLU A 5 6.91 -10.28 -34.45
CA GLU A 5 6.14 -9.05 -34.24
C GLU A 5 4.73 -9.33 -33.69
N THR A 6 4.12 -10.46 -34.07
CA THR A 6 2.80 -10.86 -33.56
C THR A 6 2.87 -11.35 -32.12
N LEU A 7 4.01 -11.95 -31.72
CA LEU A 7 4.24 -12.41 -30.35
C LEU A 7 4.49 -11.22 -29.40
N ILE A 8 5.31 -10.25 -29.81
CA ILE A 8 5.58 -9.04 -28.99
C ILE A 8 4.30 -8.20 -28.83
N ALA A 9 3.51 -8.01 -29.90
CA ALA A 9 2.24 -7.29 -29.81
C ALA A 9 1.22 -8.00 -28.92
N ALA A 10 1.25 -9.34 -28.87
CA ALA A 10 0.40 -10.12 -27.97
C ALA A 10 0.85 -10.03 -26.50
N GLU A 11 2.15 -9.97 -26.23
CA GLU A 11 2.70 -9.74 -24.89
C GLU A 11 2.36 -8.33 -24.38
N ASP A 12 2.49 -7.29 -25.22
CA ASP A 12 2.10 -5.92 -24.87
C ASP A 12 0.58 -5.79 -24.63
N ALA A 13 -0.24 -6.45 -25.44
CA ALA A 13 -1.69 -6.46 -25.25
C ALA A 13 -2.10 -7.23 -23.98
N ALA A 14 -1.39 -8.30 -23.62
CA ALA A 14 -1.61 -9.03 -22.38
C ALA A 14 -1.17 -8.23 -21.15
N VAL A 15 -0.05 -7.49 -21.23
CA VAL A 15 0.40 -6.55 -20.20
C VAL A 15 -0.60 -5.40 -20.04
N ALA A 16 -1.05 -4.78 -21.14
CA ALA A 16 -2.06 -3.73 -21.11
C ALA A 16 -3.42 -4.23 -20.59
N ALA A 17 -3.83 -5.45 -20.96
CA ALA A 17 -5.02 -6.08 -20.43
C ALA A 17 -4.88 -6.42 -18.94
N ALA A 18 -3.74 -6.90 -18.47
CA ALA A 18 -3.49 -7.13 -17.04
C ALA A 18 -3.52 -5.81 -16.23
N LEU A 19 -2.98 -4.73 -16.78
CA LEU A 19 -3.08 -3.37 -16.20
C LEU A 19 -4.53 -2.83 -16.23
N SER A 20 -5.36 -3.27 -17.18
CA SER A 20 -6.75 -2.83 -17.34
C SER A 20 -7.79 -3.73 -16.64
N SER A 21 -7.44 -4.99 -16.30
CA SER A 21 -8.39 -6.00 -15.81
C SER A 21 -8.54 -6.04 -14.28
N GLY A 22 -7.68 -5.35 -13.53
CA GLY A 22 -7.85 -5.15 -12.08
C GLY A 22 -8.71 -3.93 -11.80
N ARG A 23 -9.99 -4.12 -11.43
CA ARG A 23 -10.90 -3.18 -10.74
C ARG A 23 -10.48 -1.71 -10.87
N ARG A 24 -11.05 -0.93 -11.80
CA ARG A 24 -10.67 0.48 -12.10
C ARG A 24 -10.09 1.24 -10.90
N ILE A 25 -8.77 1.17 -10.75
CA ILE A 25 -7.99 2.00 -9.86
C ILE A 25 -7.75 3.26 -10.67
N GLY A 26 -8.70 4.20 -10.57
CA GLY A 26 -8.66 5.45 -11.31
C GLY A 26 -7.46 6.32 -10.91
N PRO A 27 -7.31 7.52 -11.50
CA PRO A 27 -6.39 8.48 -10.93
C PRO A 27 -6.81 8.76 -9.49
N PHE A 28 -5.93 8.48 -8.53
CA PHE A 28 -6.14 8.84 -7.14
C PHE A 28 -6.15 10.37 -7.00
N PRO A 29 -6.81 10.94 -5.97
CA PRO A 29 -6.63 12.34 -5.62
C PRO A 29 -5.14 12.67 -5.50
N ALA A 30 -4.73 13.88 -5.88
CA ALA A 30 -3.31 14.26 -5.90
C ALA A 30 -2.64 14.08 -4.53
N GLU A 31 -3.40 14.28 -3.45
CA GLU A 31 -3.02 14.10 -2.06
C GLU A 31 -2.61 12.67 -1.74
N VAL A 32 -3.20 11.69 -2.42
CA VAL A 32 -2.90 10.25 -2.29
C VAL A 32 -1.84 9.86 -3.32
N GLU A 33 -2.00 10.26 -4.58
CA GLU A 33 -1.14 9.87 -5.70
C GLU A 33 0.33 10.29 -5.48
N ARG A 34 0.57 11.41 -4.79
CA ARG A 34 1.93 11.88 -4.43
C ARG A 34 2.76 10.84 -3.67
N TRP A 35 2.11 9.88 -3.00
CA TRP A 35 2.78 8.84 -2.23
C TRP A 35 3.21 7.64 -3.07
N ARG A 36 2.75 7.52 -4.32
CA ARG A 36 3.08 6.38 -5.19
C ARG A 36 4.58 6.07 -5.25
N PRO A 37 5.50 7.05 -5.42
CA PRO A 37 6.93 6.74 -5.52
C PRO A 37 7.47 6.09 -4.23
N VAL A 38 7.02 6.56 -3.07
CA VAL A 38 7.42 6.01 -1.76
C VAL A 38 6.78 4.65 -1.55
N VAL A 39 5.49 4.50 -1.85
CA VAL A 39 4.80 3.19 -1.81
C VAL A 39 5.50 2.17 -2.70
N ALA A 40 5.88 2.54 -3.93
CA ALA A 40 6.57 1.66 -4.87
C ALA A 40 7.99 1.28 -4.43
N ALA A 41 8.61 2.05 -3.51
CA ALA A 41 9.90 1.70 -2.94
C ALA A 41 9.80 0.61 -1.85
N HIS A 42 8.62 0.42 -1.24
CA HIS A 42 8.43 -0.53 -0.13
C HIS A 42 7.50 -1.71 -0.44
N PHE A 43 6.52 -1.52 -1.31
CA PHE A 43 5.53 -2.55 -1.65
C PHE A 43 5.90 -3.29 -2.94
N ASP A 44 5.51 -4.56 -3.03
CA ASP A 44 5.49 -5.28 -4.29
C ASP A 44 4.74 -4.49 -5.38
N PRO A 45 5.19 -4.50 -6.65
CA PRO A 45 4.57 -3.70 -7.72
C PRO A 45 3.06 -3.93 -7.87
N HIS A 46 2.58 -5.16 -7.65
CA HIS A 46 1.16 -5.50 -7.75
C HIS A 46 0.31 -4.94 -6.60
N ARG A 47 0.93 -4.52 -5.49
CA ARG A 47 0.27 -3.95 -4.30
C ARG A 47 0.33 -2.43 -4.21
N VAL A 48 1.06 -1.75 -5.09
CA VAL A 48 1.20 -0.29 -5.04
C VAL A 48 -0.16 0.40 -5.07
N ASN A 49 -1.01 -0.02 -5.99
CA ASN A 49 -2.34 0.54 -6.11
C ASN A 49 -3.25 0.16 -4.92
N GLU A 50 -3.09 -1.04 -4.37
CA GLU A 50 -3.80 -1.48 -3.18
C GLU A 50 -3.48 -0.59 -1.98
N ALA A 51 -2.20 -0.31 -1.75
CA ALA A 51 -1.73 0.60 -0.71
C ALA A 51 -2.29 2.01 -0.87
N LEU A 52 -2.36 2.54 -2.10
CA LEU A 52 -2.94 3.86 -2.36
C LEU A 52 -4.46 3.89 -2.11
N VAL A 53 -5.20 2.79 -2.33
CA VAL A 53 -6.61 2.69 -1.92
C VAL A 53 -6.73 2.81 -0.40
N VAL A 54 -5.88 2.10 0.34
CA VAL A 54 -5.88 2.13 1.81
C VAL A 54 -5.52 3.53 2.32
N ILE A 55 -4.46 4.17 1.80
CA ILE A 55 -4.08 5.55 2.17
C ILE A 55 -5.24 6.51 1.93
N GLY A 56 -5.90 6.41 0.77
CA GLY A 56 -7.03 7.29 0.44
C GLY A 56 -8.21 7.15 1.40
N CYS A 57 -8.51 5.93 1.85
CA CYS A 57 -9.60 5.65 2.78
C CYS A 57 -9.24 5.99 4.23
N GLU A 58 -8.01 5.68 4.67
CA GLU A 58 -7.56 5.84 6.05
C GLU A 58 -7.24 7.30 6.40
N SER A 59 -6.60 8.03 5.49
CA SER A 59 -6.08 9.39 5.78
C SER A 59 -6.38 10.41 4.69
N GLY A 60 -6.88 9.99 3.52
CA GLY A 60 -6.96 10.87 2.36
C GLY A 60 -5.59 11.34 1.86
N GLY A 61 -4.49 10.69 2.27
CA GLY A 61 -3.12 11.09 1.95
C GLY A 61 -2.50 12.10 2.92
N ASP A 62 -3.14 12.40 4.04
CA ASP A 62 -2.59 13.27 5.09
C ASP A 62 -1.77 12.46 6.12
N PRO A 63 -0.43 12.63 6.19
CA PRO A 63 0.40 11.93 7.16
C PRO A 63 0.15 12.41 8.61
N GLU A 64 -0.43 13.60 8.78
CA GLU A 64 -0.80 14.14 10.09
C GLU A 64 -2.24 13.75 10.48
N ALA A 65 -2.94 12.95 9.67
CA ALA A 65 -4.25 12.42 10.01
C ALA A 65 -4.19 11.66 11.34
N GLY A 66 -5.16 11.93 12.22
CA GLY A 66 -5.27 11.25 13.50
C GLY A 66 -6.70 11.13 13.98
N ASN A 67 -7.04 9.96 14.51
CA ASN A 67 -8.34 9.69 15.09
C ASN A 67 -8.28 9.86 16.62
N ARG A 68 -8.92 10.90 17.16
CA ARG A 68 -8.91 11.18 18.61
C ARG A 68 -9.57 10.10 19.47
N ARG A 69 -10.47 9.29 18.90
CA ARG A 69 -11.21 8.26 19.64
C ARG A 69 -10.42 6.96 19.73
N SER A 70 -9.90 6.47 18.61
CA SER A 70 -9.11 5.23 18.58
C SER A 70 -7.64 5.48 18.93
N GLY A 71 -7.16 6.72 18.74
CA GLY A 71 -5.75 7.03 18.79
C GLY A 71 -5.00 6.47 17.60
N ALA A 72 -5.63 6.18 16.46
CA ALA A 72 -4.94 5.88 15.20
C ALA A 72 -4.26 7.13 14.61
N ALA A 73 -3.14 6.98 13.89
CA ALA A 73 -2.52 8.09 13.18
C ALA A 73 -1.64 7.66 11.99
N GLY A 74 -1.31 8.63 11.13
CA GLY A 74 -0.47 8.42 9.96
C GLY A 74 -1.26 8.05 8.71
N LEU A 75 -0.53 7.83 7.62
CA LEU A 75 -1.11 7.51 6.31
C LEU A 75 -1.98 6.25 6.36
N PHE A 76 -1.55 5.25 7.12
CA PHE A 76 -2.23 3.96 7.32
C PHE A 76 -3.00 3.86 8.64
N GLN A 77 -3.17 4.97 9.37
CA GLN A 77 -3.94 5.00 10.63
C GLN A 77 -3.56 3.89 11.62
N PHE A 78 -2.26 3.63 11.79
CA PHE A 78 -1.78 2.62 12.73
C PHE A 78 -2.29 2.91 14.14
N MET A 79 -2.82 1.90 14.83
CA MET A 79 -3.08 1.95 16.27
C MET A 79 -1.76 1.91 17.05
N ARG A 80 -1.72 2.49 18.26
CA ARG A 80 -0.45 2.61 19.01
C ARG A 80 0.23 1.26 19.28
N GLY A 81 -0.53 0.27 19.77
CA GLY A 81 0.03 -1.06 20.06
C GLY A 81 0.46 -1.82 18.80
N THR A 82 -0.27 -1.68 17.70
CA THR A 82 0.15 -2.25 16.41
C THR A 82 1.42 -1.59 15.91
N TRP A 83 1.53 -0.26 16.04
CA TRP A 83 2.73 0.48 15.67
C TRP A 83 3.94 0.01 16.46
N GLU A 84 3.84 -0.04 17.78
CA GLU A 84 4.91 -0.49 18.67
C GLU A 84 5.43 -1.87 18.23
N HIS A 85 4.51 -2.84 18.04
CA HIS A 85 4.86 -4.18 17.56
C HIS A 85 5.53 -4.18 16.18
N VAL A 86 4.94 -3.49 15.20
CA VAL A 86 5.49 -3.46 13.83
C VAL A 86 6.87 -2.80 13.81
N THR A 87 7.07 -1.70 14.52
CA THR A 87 8.37 -1.02 14.54
C THR A 87 9.48 -1.84 15.19
N GLU A 88 9.13 -2.67 16.18
CA GLU A 88 10.05 -3.60 16.82
C GLU A 88 10.45 -4.71 15.84
N GLU A 89 9.48 -5.40 15.26
CA GLU A 89 9.72 -6.54 14.36
C GLU A 89 10.35 -6.12 13.02
N ALA A 90 9.94 -4.97 12.47
CA ALA A 90 10.47 -4.44 11.22
C ALA A 90 11.80 -3.66 11.40
N GLY A 91 12.25 -3.45 12.63
CA GLY A 91 13.50 -2.75 12.92
C GLY A 91 13.51 -1.26 12.52
N LEU A 92 12.35 -0.59 12.59
CA LEU A 92 12.19 0.82 12.19
C LEU A 92 12.71 1.83 13.22
N GLY A 93 12.97 1.39 14.46
CA GLY A 93 13.47 2.22 15.55
C GLY A 93 12.42 3.18 16.12
N ASP A 94 12.86 4.17 16.90
CA ASP A 94 11.99 5.19 17.51
C ASP A 94 11.62 6.25 16.48
N VAL A 95 10.62 5.93 15.65
CA VAL A 95 10.08 6.81 14.63
C VAL A 95 8.57 6.96 14.81
N SER A 96 8.09 8.18 14.54
CA SER A 96 6.66 8.48 14.61
C SER A 96 5.91 7.78 13.49
N ARG A 97 4.75 7.18 13.79
CA ARG A 97 3.80 6.68 12.77
C ARG A 97 3.24 7.74 11.82
N ARG A 98 3.50 9.02 12.11
CA ARG A 98 3.18 10.18 11.27
C ARG A 98 4.32 10.51 10.30
N GLU A 99 5.52 9.97 10.53
CA GLU A 99 6.60 10.03 9.55
C GLU A 99 6.14 9.21 8.33
N PRO A 100 5.98 9.83 7.14
CA PRO A 100 5.30 9.19 6.03
C PRO A 100 5.99 7.92 5.52
N GLU A 101 7.32 7.93 5.40
CA GLU A 101 8.08 6.82 4.85
C GLU A 101 8.05 5.62 5.80
N ALA A 102 8.24 5.84 7.10
CA ALA A 102 8.10 4.83 8.14
C ALA A 102 6.68 4.27 8.21
N SER A 103 5.65 5.11 8.05
CA SER A 103 4.25 4.67 7.98
C SER A 103 4.02 3.71 6.80
N ILE A 104 4.58 4.02 5.64
CA ILE A 104 4.51 3.20 4.42
C ILE A 104 5.32 1.91 4.59
N ALA A 105 6.55 1.98 5.10
CA ALA A 105 7.42 0.83 5.33
C ALA A 105 6.81 -0.15 6.34
N ALA A 106 6.26 0.36 7.45
CA ALA A 106 5.54 -0.44 8.44
C ALA A 106 4.32 -1.16 7.83
N ALA A 107 3.56 -0.48 6.97
CA ALA A 107 2.42 -1.08 6.28
C ALA A 107 2.87 -2.18 5.31
N ALA A 108 3.94 -1.95 4.54
CA ALA A 108 4.49 -2.95 3.64
C ALA A 108 4.95 -4.22 4.37
N TRP A 109 5.63 -4.05 5.51
CA TRP A 109 6.04 -5.16 6.36
C TRP A 109 4.83 -5.94 6.88
N LEU A 110 3.85 -5.24 7.47
CA LEU A 110 2.69 -5.88 8.08
C LEU A 110 1.82 -6.60 7.02
N VAL A 111 1.70 -6.05 5.82
CA VAL A 111 1.01 -6.67 4.69
C VAL A 111 1.68 -7.98 4.27
N THR A 112 3.01 -7.96 4.17
CA THR A 112 3.81 -9.14 3.83
C THR A 112 3.69 -10.22 4.90
N GLU A 113 3.81 -9.84 6.18
CA GLU A 113 3.74 -10.76 7.31
C GLU A 113 2.33 -11.38 7.45
N SER A 114 1.29 -10.57 7.25
CA SER A 114 -0.10 -11.05 7.31
C SER A 114 -0.42 -12.05 6.20
N GLU A 115 0.16 -11.87 5.01
CA GLU A 115 0.05 -12.84 3.94
C GLU A 115 0.84 -14.12 4.25
N ALA A 116 2.08 -14.00 4.73
CA ALA A 116 2.93 -15.14 5.10
C ALA A 116 2.30 -16.03 6.18
N THR A 117 1.55 -15.43 7.11
CA THR A 117 0.85 -16.14 8.20
C THR A 117 -0.57 -16.60 7.84
N GLY A 118 -1.04 -16.31 6.62
CA GLY A 118 -2.34 -16.76 6.11
C GLY A 118 -3.55 -15.94 6.57
N ALA A 119 -3.34 -14.81 7.27
CA ALA A 119 -4.41 -13.87 7.63
C ALA A 119 -4.92 -13.08 6.43
N GLY A 120 -4.08 -12.92 5.41
CA GLY A 120 -4.32 -12.15 4.20
C GLY A 120 -3.70 -10.74 4.29
N PRO A 121 -3.27 -10.16 3.15
CA PRO A 121 -2.39 -8.98 3.13
C PRO A 121 -2.97 -7.76 3.86
N TRP A 122 -4.27 -7.51 3.76
CA TRP A 122 -4.90 -6.30 4.31
C TRP A 122 -5.73 -6.57 5.57
N ALA A 123 -5.46 -7.65 6.30
CA ALA A 123 -6.28 -8.10 7.43
C ALA A 123 -6.36 -7.12 8.61
N HIS A 124 -5.37 -6.23 8.76
CA HIS A 124 -5.30 -5.26 9.87
C HIS A 124 -6.10 -3.97 9.61
N TRP A 125 -6.61 -3.77 8.40
CA TRP A 125 -7.33 -2.56 8.03
C TRP A 125 -8.79 -2.84 7.71
N SER A 126 -9.67 -1.93 8.14
CA SER A 126 -11.07 -1.95 7.69
C SER A 126 -11.19 -1.40 6.27
N CYS A 127 -10.40 -0.37 5.95
CA CYS A 127 -10.15 0.08 4.59
C CYS A 127 -9.28 -0.96 3.86
N ARG A 128 -9.77 -1.49 2.75
CA ARG A 128 -9.05 -2.51 1.97
C ARG A 128 -9.34 -2.33 0.47
N PRO A 129 -8.46 -2.83 -0.41
CA PRO A 129 -8.61 -2.71 -1.86
C PRO A 129 -9.90 -3.33 -2.44
#